data_AF-A0A7S2ML08-F1
#
_entry.id   AF-A0A7S2ML08-F1
#
_cell.length_a   1.000
_cell.length_b   1.000
_cell.length_c   1.000
_cell.angle_alpha   90.00
_cell.angle_beta   90.00
_cell.angle_gamma   90.00
#
_symmetry.space_group_name_H-M   'P 1'
#
loop_
_entity.id
_entity.type
_entity.pdbx_description
1 polymer ?
#
loop_
_entity_poly.entity_id
_entity_poly.type
_entity_poly.pdbx_seq_one_letter_code
_entity_poly.pdbx_strand_id
1 'polypeptide(L)'
;FVRADVVSVHVALNADTQGLIGRRLLGRLRPDAVLVNVARGGVMDQEALAELLAQRRFRAGLDVFEREPVPAGDPILKVPADQVVLTPHIAYKAREALRRR
;
A
#
# COMPACT_ATOMS: atom_id res chain seq x y z
N PHE A 1 1.82 -3.88 14.06
CA PHE A 1 0.73 -4.60 13.38
C PHE A 1 -0.40 -4.95 14.34
N VAL A 2 -0.31 -6.00 15.18
CA VAL A 2 -1.48 -6.46 16.00
C VAL A 2 -2.10 -5.46 17.00
N ARG A 3 -1.36 -4.42 17.42
CA ARG A 3 -1.84 -3.38 18.35
C ARG A 3 -2.23 -2.06 17.68
N ALA A 4 -2.06 -1.96 16.36
CA ALA A 4 -2.25 -0.70 15.64
C ALA A 4 -3.60 -0.72 14.93
N ASP A 5 -4.38 0.34 15.13
CA ASP A 5 -5.60 0.59 14.38
C ASP A 5 -5.28 1.21 13.01
N VAL A 6 -4.17 1.95 12.92
CA VAL A 6 -3.65 2.50 11.65
C VAL A 6 -2.15 2.22 11.55
N VAL A 7 -1.70 1.76 10.40
CA VAL A 7 -0.28 1.59 10.05
C VAL A 7 0.04 2.46 8.85
N SER A 8 0.95 3.43 9.01
CA SER A 8 1.45 4.26 7.91
C SER A 8 2.92 3.93 7.63
N VAL A 9 3.25 3.66 6.37
CA VAL A 9 4.58 3.21 5.94
C VAL A 9 5.41 4.39 5.46
N HIS A 10 6.60 4.58 6.08
CA HIS A 10 7.52 5.68 5.78
C HIS A 10 8.99 5.21 5.80
N VAL A 11 9.29 4.16 5.04
CA VAL A 11 10.64 3.64 4.89
C VAL A 11 11.10 3.75 3.44
N ALA A 12 12.38 4.03 3.22
CA ALA A 12 12.96 3.98 1.87
C ALA A 12 12.92 2.53 1.36
N LEU A 13 12.82 2.33 0.04
CA LEU A 13 13.03 1.03 -0.59
C LEU A 13 14.52 0.82 -0.83
N ASN A 14 15.08 -0.22 -0.23
CA ASN A 14 16.46 -0.69 -0.40
C ASN A 14 16.50 -2.22 -0.17
N ALA A 15 17.70 -2.80 -0.16
CA ALA A 15 17.88 -4.25 0.03
C ALA A 15 17.31 -4.78 1.36
N ASP A 16 17.30 -3.98 2.42
CA ASP A 16 16.83 -4.38 3.75
C ASP A 16 15.30 -4.23 3.91
N THR A 17 14.69 -3.35 3.12
CA THR A 17 13.27 -3.01 3.22
C THR A 17 12.41 -3.58 2.10
N GLN A 18 13.01 -4.16 1.07
CA GLN A 18 12.29 -4.84 0.00
C GLN A 18 11.48 -6.03 0.56
N GLY A 19 10.17 -6.01 0.34
CA GLY A 19 9.27 -7.04 0.86
C GLY A 19 9.19 -7.09 2.40
N LEU A 20 9.67 -6.06 3.10
CA LEU A 20 9.68 -5.99 4.58
C LEU A 20 8.30 -6.29 5.17
N ILE A 21 7.23 -5.82 4.53
CA ILE A 21 5.85 -6.06 4.94
C ILE A 21 5.24 -7.14 4.03
N GLY A 22 5.62 -8.39 4.28
CA GLY A 22 5.07 -9.55 3.58
C GLY A 22 3.73 -10.05 4.14
N ARG A 23 3.14 -11.06 3.48
CA ARG A 23 1.88 -11.73 3.85
C ARG A 23 1.69 -11.98 5.34
N ARG A 24 2.72 -12.47 6.03
CA ARG A 24 2.67 -12.78 7.47
C ARG A 24 2.39 -11.54 8.33
N LEU A 25 3.00 -10.39 8.01
CA LEU A 25 2.77 -9.15 8.76
C LEU A 25 1.42 -8.52 8.40
N LEU A 26 1.05 -8.56 7.12
CA LEU A 26 -0.26 -8.11 6.65
C LEU A 26 -1.41 -8.88 7.32
N GLY A 27 -1.31 -10.22 7.39
CA GLY A 27 -2.32 -11.07 8.03
C GLY A 27 -2.48 -10.83 9.54
N ARG A 28 -1.53 -10.14 10.18
CA ARG A 28 -1.57 -9.75 11.59
C ARG A 28 -2.20 -8.38 11.83
N LEU A 29 -2.62 -7.66 10.77
CA LEU A 29 -3.44 -6.47 10.94
C LEU A 29 -4.77 -6.85 11.59
N ARG A 30 -5.30 -5.93 12.39
CA ARG A 30 -6.63 -6.10 12.96
C ARG A 30 -7.68 -6.04 11.83
N PRO A 31 -8.84 -6.72 11.98
CA PRO A 31 -9.91 -6.68 10.99
C PRO A 31 -10.41 -5.27 10.61
N ASP A 32 -10.32 -4.33 11.55
CA ASP A 32 -10.75 -2.94 11.44
C ASP A 32 -9.60 -1.97 11.11
N ALA A 33 -8.38 -2.48 10.89
CA ALA A 33 -7.22 -1.62 10.68
C ALA A 33 -7.25 -0.90 9.32
N VAL A 34 -6.52 0.21 9.25
CA VAL A 34 -6.21 0.92 8.01
C VAL A 34 -4.70 0.89 7.76
N LEU A 35 -4.30 0.46 6.57
CA LEU A 35 -2.93 0.51 6.09
C LEU A 35 -2.75 1.66 5.09
N VAL A 36 -1.76 2.51 5.30
CA VAL A 36 -1.41 3.58 4.36
C VAL A 36 0.01 3.35 3.86
N ASN A 37 0.19 3.29 2.54
CA ASN A 37 1.51 3.28 1.93
C ASN A 37 1.62 4.38 0.88
N VAL A 38 2.42 5.39 1.20
CA VAL A 38 2.84 6.47 0.30
C VAL A 38 4.37 6.56 0.24
N ALA A 39 5.05 5.46 0.60
CA ALA A 39 6.49 5.33 0.55
C ALA A 39 6.92 4.74 -0.80
N ARG A 40 6.93 3.42 -0.93
CA ARG A 40 7.23 2.68 -2.18
C ARG A 40 6.47 1.35 -2.18
N GLY A 41 5.99 0.91 -3.34
CA GLY A 41 5.23 -0.33 -3.46
C GLY A 41 6.05 -1.56 -3.06
N GLY A 42 7.30 -1.67 -3.53
CA GLY A 42 8.20 -2.81 -3.26
C GLY A 42 8.62 -3.01 -1.80
N VAL A 43 8.19 -2.16 -0.86
CA VAL A 43 8.35 -2.41 0.58
C VAL A 43 7.39 -3.50 1.07
N MET A 44 6.33 -3.77 0.31
CA MET A 44 5.23 -4.64 0.67
C MET A 44 5.07 -5.73 -0.39
N ASP A 45 4.52 -6.87 0.02
CA ASP A 45 4.04 -7.91 -0.88
C ASP A 45 2.68 -7.49 -1.45
N GLN A 46 2.65 -6.94 -2.67
CA GLN A 46 1.45 -6.39 -3.29
C GLN A 46 0.41 -7.48 -3.62
N GLU A 47 0.85 -8.67 -3.99
CA GLU A 47 -0.05 -9.80 -4.26
C GLU A 47 -0.79 -10.21 -2.99
N ALA A 48 -0.06 -10.41 -1.88
CA ALA A 48 -0.69 -10.71 -0.59
C ALA A 48 -1.57 -9.56 -0.08
N LEU A 49 -1.18 -8.31 -0.33
CA LEU A 49 -2.00 -7.15 0.00
C LEU A 49 -3.33 -7.18 -0.74
N ALA A 50 -3.31 -7.35 -2.06
CA ALA A 50 -4.51 -7.40 -2.89
C ALA A 50 -5.45 -8.53 -2.47
N GLU A 51 -4.92 -9.73 -2.20
CA GLU A 51 -5.71 -10.86 -1.71
C GLU A 51 -6.39 -10.57 -0.36
N LEU A 52 -5.65 -10.04 0.61
CA LEU A 52 -6.19 -9.78 1.95
C LEU A 52 -7.23 -8.65 1.93
N LEU A 53 -7.06 -7.64 1.08
CA LEU A 53 -8.06 -6.60 0.86
C LEU A 53 -9.31 -7.16 0.16
N ALA A 54 -9.15 -8.03 -0.83
CA ALA A 54 -10.28 -8.71 -1.48
C ALA A 54 -11.07 -9.59 -0.49
N GLN A 55 -10.38 -10.19 0.48
CA GLN A 55 -10.97 -10.92 1.61
C GLN A 55 -11.55 -10.01 2.71
N ARG A 56 -11.50 -8.69 2.53
CA ARG A 56 -12.04 -7.68 3.47
C ARG A 56 -11.43 -7.77 4.87
N ARG A 57 -10.13 -8.13 4.93
CA ARG A 57 -9.39 -8.32 6.20
C ARG A 57 -9.00 -7.02 6.88
N PHE A 58 -8.90 -5.92 6.14
CA PHE A 58 -8.60 -4.57 6.59
C PHE A 58 -8.79 -3.62 5.39
N ARG A 59 -8.59 -2.32 5.60
CA ARG A 59 -8.67 -1.31 4.53
C ARG A 59 -7.30 -0.72 4.20
N ALA A 60 -7.13 -0.18 2.99
CA ALA A 60 -5.89 0.49 2.61
C ALA A 60 -6.08 1.80 1.84
N GLY A 61 -5.05 2.67 1.91
CA GLY A 61 -4.88 3.84 1.05
C GLY A 61 -3.48 3.83 0.44
N LEU A 62 -3.40 3.81 -0.90
CA LEU A 62 -2.14 3.62 -1.63
C LEU A 62 -1.99 4.64 -2.76
N ASP A 63 -0.79 5.20 -2.91
CA ASP A 63 -0.38 5.94 -4.12
C ASP A 63 0.82 5.31 -4.85
N VAL A 64 1.42 4.27 -4.28
CA VAL A 64 2.62 3.59 -4.81
C VAL A 64 2.34 2.11 -5.06
N PHE A 65 3.00 1.56 -6.07
CA PHE A 65 2.81 0.17 -6.51
C PHE A 65 4.17 -0.48 -6.82
N GLU A 66 4.25 -1.81 -6.77
CA GLU A 66 5.48 -2.54 -7.08
C GLU A 66 5.96 -2.24 -8.51
N ARG A 67 5.00 -2.21 -9.45
CA ARG A 67 5.23 -1.85 -10.84
C ARG A 67 4.40 -0.63 -11.19
N GLU A 68 5.06 0.40 -11.72
CA GLU A 68 4.43 1.64 -12.13
C GLU A 68 4.76 1.95 -13.61
N PRO A 69 3.76 2.28 -14.45
CA PRO A 69 2.33 2.31 -14.17
C PRO A 69 1.74 0.93 -13.83
N VAL A 70 0.65 0.92 -13.05
CA VAL A 70 -0.02 -0.32 -12.65
C VAL A 70 -0.57 -1.02 -13.89
N PRO A 71 -0.21 -2.30 -14.14
CA PRO A 71 -0.77 -3.05 -15.25
C PRO A 71 -2.29 -3.19 -15.13
N ALA A 72 -3.03 -3.08 -16.23
CA ALA A 72 -4.50 -3.16 -16.21
C ALA A 72 -5.06 -4.48 -15.62
N GLY A 73 -4.28 -5.56 -15.68
CA GLY A 73 -4.65 -6.86 -15.12
C GLY A 73 -4.31 -7.07 -13.64
N ASP A 74 -3.63 -6.10 -13.00
CA ASP A 74 -3.12 -6.23 -11.64
C ASP A 74 -4.26 -6.48 -10.63
N PRO A 75 -4.15 -7.48 -9.74
CA PRO A 75 -5.17 -7.77 -8.74
C PRO A 75 -5.54 -6.57 -7.86
N ILE A 76 -4.60 -5.65 -7.60
CA ILE A 76 -4.88 -4.48 -6.75
C ILE A 76 -6.00 -3.60 -7.31
N LEU A 77 -6.14 -3.55 -8.64
CA LEU A 77 -7.18 -2.78 -9.32
C LEU A 77 -8.57 -3.44 -9.26
N LYS A 78 -8.64 -4.71 -8.84
CA LYS A 78 -9.88 -5.50 -8.74
C LYS A 78 -10.42 -5.59 -7.31
N VAL A 79 -9.69 -5.06 -6.34
CA VAL A 79 -10.10 -5.00 -4.94
C VAL A 79 -11.38 -4.17 -4.80
N PRO A 80 -12.35 -4.57 -3.95
CA PRO A 80 -13.56 -3.78 -3.71
C PRO A 80 -13.23 -2.34 -3.30
N ALA A 81 -13.91 -1.37 -3.92
CA ALA A 81 -13.63 0.06 -3.72
C ALA A 81 -13.87 0.56 -2.28
N ASP A 82 -14.62 -0.18 -1.46
CA ASP A 82 -14.82 0.12 -0.04
C ASP A 82 -13.69 -0.42 0.86
N GLN A 83 -12.79 -1.23 0.31
CA GLN A 83 -11.60 -1.75 1.00
C GLN A 83 -10.34 -0.98 0.65
N VAL A 84 -10.31 -0.24 -0.47
CA VAL A 84 -9.10 0.46 -0.89
C VAL A 84 -9.38 1.79 -1.58
N VAL A 85 -8.57 2.80 -1.23
CA VAL A 85 -8.43 4.03 -2.01
C VAL A 85 -7.11 3.97 -2.76
N LEU A 86 -7.18 4.08 -4.08
CA LEU A 86 -6.02 4.08 -4.96
C LEU A 86 -5.91 5.43 -5.66
N THR A 87 -4.71 5.99 -5.69
CA THR A 87 -4.34 7.08 -6.58
C THR A 87 -3.13 6.65 -7.39
N PRO A 88 -2.90 7.22 -8.60
CA PRO A 88 -1.59 7.11 -9.22
C PRO A 88 -0.52 7.73 -8.31
N HIS A 89 0.76 7.48 -8.58
CA HIS A 89 1.87 8.03 -7.78
C HIS A 89 2.00 9.55 -7.95
N ILE A 90 1.18 10.26 -7.17
CA ILE A 90 0.94 11.70 -7.28
C ILE A 90 0.99 12.41 -5.93
N ALA A 91 1.17 11.72 -4.80
CA ALA A 91 1.25 12.40 -3.50
C ALA A 91 2.41 13.42 -3.46
N TYR A 92 3.49 13.16 -4.21
CA TYR A 92 4.61 14.10 -4.36
C TYR A 92 4.35 15.24 -5.35
N LYS A 93 3.30 15.17 -6.19
CA LYS A 93 3.05 16.08 -7.32
C LYS A 93 2.16 17.28 -6.96
N ALA A 94 2.02 17.62 -5.69
CA ALA A 94 1.39 18.88 -5.29
C ALA A 94 2.12 20.08 -5.94
N ARG A 95 1.37 21.10 -6.36
CA ARG A 95 1.94 22.28 -7.06
C ARG A 95 3.05 22.95 -6.24
N GLU A 96 2.86 23.03 -4.93
CA GLU A 96 3.79 23.61 -3.96
C GLU A 96 5.06 22.77 -3.83
N ALA A 97 4.95 21.44 -3.90
CA ALA A 97 6.09 20.53 -3.81
C ALA A 97 6.97 20.61 -5.06
N LEU A 98 6.35 20.67 -6.24
CA LEU A 98 7.07 20.79 -7.52
C LEU A 98 7.83 22.11 -7.66
N ARG A 99 7.38 23.19 -7.01
CA ARG A 99 8.09 24.48 -6.98
C ARG A 99 9.37 24.47 -6.11
N ARG A 100 9.55 23.43 -5.28
CA ARG A 100 10.68 23.29 -4.33
C ARG A 100 11.70 22.23 -4.77
N ARG A 101 11.54 21.66 -5.96
CA ARG A 101 12.53 20.76 -6.58
C ARG A 101 13.61 21.57 -7.29
#